data_AF-A0A7C2BB31-F1
#
_entry.id   AF-A0A7C2BB31-F1
#
_cell.length_a   1.000
_cell.length_b   1.000
_cell.length_c   1.000
_cell.angle_alpha   90.00
_cell.angle_beta   90.00
_cell.angle_gamma   90.00
#
_symmetry.space_group_name_H-M   'P 1'
#
loop_
_entity.id
_entity.type
_entity.pdbx_description
1 polymer ?
#
loop_
_entity_poly.entity_id
_entity_poly.type
_entity_poly.pdbx_seq_one_letter_code
_entity_poly.pdbx_strand_id
1 'polypeptide(L)'
;MSEAQSARAFVSNLDQWVEAQKLVLSSVLKVEDQLKDADRLELILATRMAFRHMIRTLEAFDRWLQDPFIVGHMPREMLEEVQRKAWDLLKQLLELDISHTSQFKEYFAKLAKEGRLNPLLAAQGGEERRIPGVF
;
A
#
# COMPACT_ATOMS: atom_id res chain seq x y z
N MET A 1 2.53 38.56 1.66
CA MET A 1 3.12 37.81 0.53
C MET A 1 2.27 38.06 -0.70
N SER A 2 2.86 38.30 -1.87
CA SER A 2 2.08 38.44 -3.11
C SER A 2 1.58 37.07 -3.60
N GLU A 3 0.44 37.03 -4.29
CA GLU A 3 -0.12 35.79 -4.87
C GLU A 3 0.90 35.06 -5.76
N ALA A 4 1.67 35.80 -6.54
CA ALA A 4 2.74 35.26 -7.39
C ALA A 4 3.90 34.63 -6.60
N GLN A 5 4.12 35.02 -5.34
CA GLN A 5 5.11 34.41 -4.47
C GLN A 5 4.58 33.12 -3.85
N SER A 6 3.30 33.09 -3.46
CA SER A 6 2.63 31.88 -2.96
C SER A 6 2.53 30.80 -4.03
N ALA A 7 2.15 31.17 -5.27
CA ALA A 7 2.08 30.23 -6.39
C ALA A 7 3.45 29.60 -6.71
N ARG A 8 4.53 30.40 -6.70
CA ARG A 8 5.89 29.90 -6.90
C ARG A 8 6.34 28.94 -5.80
N ALA A 9 6.03 29.24 -4.55
CA ALA A 9 6.32 28.35 -3.44
C ALA A 9 5.56 27.02 -3.56
N PHE A 10 4.28 27.08 -3.95
CA PHE A 10 3.47 25.89 -4.17
C PHE A 10 4.02 25.01 -5.29
N VAL A 11 4.35 25.59 -6.45
CA VAL A 11 4.98 24.86 -7.57
C VAL A 11 6.29 24.21 -7.14
N SER A 12 7.16 24.94 -6.41
CA SER A 12 8.40 24.37 -5.91
C SER A 12 8.19 23.20 -4.94
N ASN A 13 7.12 23.23 -4.13
CA ASN A 13 6.78 22.11 -3.25
C ASN A 13 6.32 20.89 -4.04
N LEU A 14 5.57 21.09 -5.13
CA LEU A 14 5.17 20.01 -6.04
C LEU A 14 6.39 19.37 -6.72
N ASP A 15 7.36 20.16 -7.17
CA ASP A 15 8.59 19.65 -7.78
C ASP A 15 9.38 18.78 -6.79
N GLN A 16 9.56 19.25 -5.55
CA GLN A 16 10.23 18.48 -4.49
C GLN A 16 9.49 17.17 -4.20
N TRP A 17 8.16 17.20 -4.18
CA TRP A 17 7.34 16.01 -4.00
C TRP A 17 7.56 15.00 -5.13
N VAL A 18 7.54 15.45 -6.39
CA VAL A 18 7.76 14.61 -7.56
C VAL A 18 9.15 13.95 -7.52
N GLU A 19 10.19 14.72 -7.20
CA GLU A 19 11.56 14.18 -7.09
C GLU A 19 11.69 13.15 -5.97
N ALA A 20 11.03 13.37 -4.83
CA ALA A 20 10.99 12.38 -3.75
C ALA A 20 10.32 11.06 -4.19
N GLN A 21 9.21 11.13 -4.94
CA GLN A 21 8.53 9.93 -5.45
C GLN A 21 9.38 9.20 -6.50
N LYS A 22 10.09 9.90 -7.38
CA LYS A 22 11.03 9.29 -8.34
C LYS A 22 12.16 8.54 -7.63
N LEU A 23 12.71 9.11 -6.56
CA LEU A 23 13.75 8.47 -5.76
C LEU A 23 13.23 7.17 -5.11
N VAL A 24 12.03 7.21 -4.53
CA VAL A 24 11.38 6.02 -3.94
C VAL A 24 11.14 4.97 -5.02
N LEU A 25 10.59 5.34 -6.18
CA LEU A 25 10.34 4.42 -7.29
C LEU A 25 11.63 3.72 -7.73
N SER A 26 12.72 4.48 -7.92
CA SER A 26 14.03 3.91 -8.29
C SER A 26 14.55 2.92 -7.26
N SER A 27 14.24 3.13 -5.98
CA SER A 27 14.66 2.24 -4.89
C SER A 27 13.81 0.97 -4.87
N VAL A 28 12.50 1.09 -5.05
CA VAL A 28 11.58 -0.06 -5.11
C VAL A 28 11.94 -0.99 -6.27
N LEU A 29 12.22 -0.45 -7.46
CA LEU A 29 12.62 -1.25 -8.62
C LEU A 29 13.92 -2.03 -8.39
N LYS A 30 14.90 -1.44 -7.69
CA LYS A 30 16.15 -2.13 -7.34
C LYS A 30 15.91 -3.26 -6.33
N VAL A 31 15.08 -3.01 -5.33
CA VAL A 31 14.74 -4.05 -4.34
C VAL A 31 14.00 -5.19 -5.02
N GLU A 32 13.03 -4.90 -5.89
CA GLU A 32 12.28 -5.92 -6.63
C GLU A 32 13.19 -6.85 -7.43
N ASP A 33 14.22 -6.31 -8.10
CA ASP A 33 15.20 -7.12 -8.83
C ASP A 33 16.00 -8.05 -7.92
N GLN A 34 16.33 -7.58 -6.70
CA GLN A 34 17.03 -8.38 -5.69
C GLN A 34 16.17 -9.49 -5.08
N LEU A 35 14.84 -9.41 -5.18
CA LEU A 35 13.94 -10.40 -4.59
C LEU A 35 13.87 -11.74 -5.34
N LYS A 36 14.49 -11.85 -6.51
CA LYS A 36 14.49 -13.08 -7.32
C LYS A 36 15.09 -14.29 -6.58
N ASP A 37 16.09 -14.04 -5.75
CA ASP A 37 16.81 -15.06 -4.97
C ASP A 37 16.58 -14.89 -3.45
N ALA A 38 15.58 -14.11 -3.05
CA ALA A 38 15.36 -13.74 -1.65
C ALA A 38 14.86 -14.90 -0.78
N ASP A 39 15.34 -14.94 0.46
CA ASP A 39 14.85 -15.88 1.46
C ASP A 39 13.46 -15.47 2.01
N ARG A 40 12.87 -16.35 2.83
CA ARG A 40 11.54 -16.13 3.41
C ARG A 40 11.46 -14.83 4.24
N LEU A 41 12.49 -14.50 5.01
CA LEU A 41 12.50 -13.30 5.83
C LEU A 41 12.58 -12.05 4.95
N GLU A 42 13.43 -12.08 3.93
CA GLU A 42 13.59 -10.99 2.96
C GLU A 42 12.27 -10.69 2.22
N LEU A 43 11.58 -11.73 1.73
CA LEU A 43 10.25 -11.57 1.10
C LEU A 43 9.23 -10.91 2.05
N ILE A 44 9.21 -11.31 3.32
CA ILE A 44 8.31 -10.72 4.33
C ILE A 44 8.65 -9.25 4.56
N LEU A 45 9.93 -8.93 4.75
CA LEU A 45 10.37 -7.56 5.03
C LEU A 45 10.09 -6.64 3.84
N ALA A 46 10.40 -7.07 2.62
CA ALA A 46 10.15 -6.30 1.42
C ALA A 46 8.66 -6.06 1.18
N THR A 47 7.82 -7.07 1.35
CA THR A 47 6.36 -6.92 1.24
C THR A 47 5.81 -5.93 2.26
N ARG A 48 6.26 -6.02 3.53
CA ARG A 48 5.85 -5.07 4.59
C ARG A 48 6.30 -3.65 4.32
N MET A 49 7.51 -3.48 3.76
CA MET A 49 8.02 -2.19 3.32
C MET A 49 7.14 -1.63 2.21
N ALA A 50 6.82 -2.42 1.18
CA ALA A 50 5.95 -2.02 0.08
C ALA A 50 4.57 -1.53 0.59
N PHE A 51 3.92 -2.31 1.47
CA PHE A 51 2.65 -1.90 2.08
C PHE A 51 2.75 -0.59 2.85
N ARG A 52 3.81 -0.39 3.64
CA ARG A 52 4.01 0.87 4.37
C ARG A 52 4.14 2.06 3.42
N HIS A 53 4.84 1.90 2.29
CA HIS A 53 4.96 2.95 1.29
C HIS A 53 3.62 3.20 0.59
N MET A 54 2.88 2.16 0.20
CA MET A 54 1.55 2.28 -0.40
C MET A 54 0.60 3.06 0.51
N ILE A 55 0.52 2.70 1.80
CA ILE A 55 -0.33 3.38 2.78
C ILE A 55 0.01 4.88 2.86
N ARG A 56 1.30 5.22 3.00
CA ARG A 56 1.74 6.63 3.09
C ARG A 56 1.43 7.41 1.81
N THR A 57 1.59 6.80 0.64
CA THR A 57 1.28 7.43 -0.64
C THR A 57 -0.22 7.66 -0.80
N LEU A 58 -1.05 6.69 -0.40
CA LEU A 58 -2.51 6.83 -0.40
C LEU A 58 -2.99 7.92 0.57
N GLU A 59 -2.44 7.96 1.80
CA GLU A 59 -2.74 9.02 2.78
C GLU A 59 -2.37 10.42 2.24
N ALA A 60 -1.28 10.53 1.48
CA ALA A 60 -0.88 11.79 0.87
C ALA A 60 -1.84 12.22 -0.24
N PHE A 61 -2.27 11.30 -1.11
CA PHE A 61 -3.27 11.59 -2.14
C PHE A 61 -4.62 11.99 -1.52
N ASP A 62 -5.05 11.29 -0.46
CA ASP A 62 -6.26 11.63 0.28
C ASP A 62 -6.20 13.07 0.85
N ARG A 63 -5.07 13.46 1.47
CA ARG A 63 -4.88 14.84 1.93
C ARG A 63 -4.92 15.85 0.78
N TRP A 64 -4.37 15.50 -0.39
CA TRP A 64 -4.40 16.36 -1.58
C TRP A 64 -5.84 16.59 -2.06
N LEU A 65 -6.67 15.55 -2.02
CA LEU A 65 -8.10 15.62 -2.35
C LEU A 65 -8.95 16.30 -1.26
N GLN A 66 -8.42 16.50 -0.06
CA GLN A 66 -9.07 17.27 1.01
C GLN A 66 -8.68 18.74 1.00
N ASP A 67 -7.63 19.13 0.27
CA ASP A 67 -7.17 20.51 0.20
C ASP A 67 -8.06 21.34 -0.75
N PRO A 68 -8.83 22.33 -0.23
CA PRO A 68 -9.74 23.14 -1.05
C PRO A 68 -9.03 23.96 -2.13
N PHE A 69 -7.76 24.34 -1.90
CA PHE A 69 -6.98 25.08 -2.88
C PHE A 69 -6.66 24.20 -4.08
N ILE A 70 -6.29 22.94 -3.84
CA ILE A 70 -6.01 21.98 -4.91
C ILE A 70 -7.30 21.61 -5.64
N VAL A 71 -8.33 21.17 -4.91
CA VAL A 71 -9.59 20.73 -5.54
C VAL A 71 -10.29 21.87 -6.27
N GLY A 72 -10.21 23.10 -5.75
CA GLY A 72 -10.80 24.28 -6.39
C GLY A 72 -10.14 24.68 -7.72
N HIS A 73 -8.89 24.29 -7.95
CA HIS A 73 -8.15 24.61 -9.19
C HIS A 73 -7.90 23.40 -10.09
N MET A 74 -8.19 22.18 -9.63
CA MET A 74 -7.97 20.97 -10.40
C MET A 74 -9.07 20.79 -11.47
N PRO A 75 -8.71 20.62 -12.75
CA PRO A 75 -9.69 20.35 -13.79
C PRO A 75 -10.33 18.96 -13.60
N ARG A 76 -11.56 18.81 -14.08
CA ARG A 76 -12.35 17.58 -13.90
C ARG A 76 -11.64 16.34 -14.44
N GLU A 77 -10.97 16.47 -15.58
CA GLU A 77 -10.28 15.38 -16.25
C GLU A 77 -9.18 14.77 -15.36
N MET A 78 -8.49 15.59 -14.56
CA MET A 78 -7.50 15.12 -13.60
C MET A 78 -8.16 14.34 -12.44
N LEU A 79 -9.30 14.82 -11.95
CA LEU A 79 -10.06 14.12 -10.91
C LEU A 79 -10.56 12.76 -11.41
N GLU A 80 -11.07 12.69 -12.64
CA GLU A 80 -11.52 11.45 -13.27
C GLU A 80 -10.37 10.45 -13.46
N GLU A 81 -9.17 10.92 -13.79
CA GLU A 81 -7.99 10.06 -13.86
C GLU A 81 -7.59 9.51 -12.48
N VAL A 82 -7.50 10.37 -11.46
CA VAL A 82 -7.17 9.95 -10.08
C VAL A 82 -8.20 8.94 -9.58
N GLN A 83 -9.49 9.21 -9.77
CA GLN A 83 -10.59 8.32 -9.43
C GLN A 83 -10.42 6.96 -10.12
N ARG A 84 -10.31 6.92 -11.45
CA ARG A 84 -10.19 5.65 -12.17
C ARG A 84 -9.01 4.81 -11.69
N LYS A 85 -7.84 5.43 -11.54
CA LYS A 85 -6.61 4.74 -11.10
C LYS A 85 -6.69 4.25 -9.66
N ALA A 86 -7.22 5.04 -8.75
CA ALA A 86 -7.39 4.62 -7.36
C ALA A 86 -8.37 3.43 -7.24
N TRP A 87 -9.43 3.40 -8.04
CA TRP A 87 -10.37 2.28 -8.05
C TRP A 87 -9.75 1.02 -8.65
N ASP A 88 -8.90 1.14 -9.67
CA ASP A 88 -8.15 0.01 -10.21
C ASP A 88 -7.19 -0.59 -9.18
N LEU A 89 -6.49 0.24 -8.41
CA LEU A 89 -5.63 -0.21 -7.31
C LEU A 89 -6.44 -0.90 -6.20
N LEU A 90 -7.59 -0.34 -5.81
CA LEU A 90 -8.47 -0.93 -4.81
C LEU A 90 -8.95 -2.32 -5.23
N LYS A 91 -9.42 -2.48 -6.47
CA LYS A 91 -9.85 -3.78 -7.00
C LYS A 91 -8.71 -4.79 -6.96
N GLN A 92 -7.52 -4.43 -7.43
CA GLN A 92 -6.35 -5.32 -7.41
C GLN A 92 -5.98 -5.75 -5.98
N LEU A 93 -6.05 -4.82 -5.01
CA LEU A 93 -5.78 -5.12 -3.62
C LEU A 93 -6.81 -6.10 -3.02
N LEU A 94 -8.10 -5.88 -3.31
CA LEU A 94 -9.18 -6.75 -2.85
C LEU A 94 -9.08 -8.15 -3.48
N GLU A 95 -8.79 -8.23 -4.78
CA GLU A 95 -8.56 -9.50 -5.48
C GLU A 95 -7.36 -10.25 -4.89
N LEU A 96 -6.27 -9.55 -4.57
CA LEU A 96 -5.10 -10.12 -3.93
C LEU A 96 -5.45 -10.72 -2.56
N ASP A 97 -6.16 -9.95 -1.72
CA ASP A 97 -6.57 -10.37 -0.38
C ASP A 97 -7.50 -11.59 -0.42
N ILE A 98 -8.56 -11.52 -1.24
CA ILE A 98 -9.51 -12.63 -1.40
C ILE A 98 -8.77 -13.90 -1.83
N SER A 99 -7.89 -13.80 -2.82
CA SER A 99 -7.18 -14.95 -3.38
C SER A 99 -6.21 -15.55 -2.35
N HIS A 100 -5.33 -14.74 -1.75
CA HIS A 100 -4.31 -15.24 -0.84
C HIS A 100 -4.89 -15.71 0.50
N THR A 101 -5.88 -15.01 1.04
CA THR A 101 -6.55 -15.42 2.28
C THR A 101 -7.31 -16.73 2.09
N SER A 102 -7.96 -16.91 0.92
CA SER A 102 -8.63 -18.17 0.59
C SER A 102 -7.64 -19.32 0.43
N GLN A 103 -6.57 -19.13 -0.35
CA GLN A 103 -5.52 -20.12 -0.54
C GLN A 103 -4.86 -20.51 0.79
N PHE A 104 -4.57 -19.52 1.65
CA PHE A 104 -3.97 -19.78 2.95
C PHE A 104 -4.92 -20.53 3.88
N LYS A 105 -6.22 -20.21 3.88
CA LYS A 105 -7.24 -20.95 4.62
C LYS A 105 -7.25 -22.43 4.23
N GLU A 106 -7.27 -22.73 2.92
CA GLU A 106 -7.27 -24.10 2.41
C GLU A 106 -5.99 -24.85 2.80
N TYR A 107 -4.83 -24.20 2.61
CA TYR A 107 -3.54 -24.76 2.98
C TYR A 107 -3.44 -25.05 4.49
N PHE A 108 -3.89 -24.11 5.32
CA PHE A 108 -3.89 -24.25 6.77
C PHE A 108 -4.80 -25.39 7.24
N ALA A 109 -6.01 -25.50 6.67
CA ALA A 109 -6.93 -26.60 6.96
C ALA A 109 -6.31 -27.97 6.62
N LYS A 110 -5.58 -28.05 5.50
CA LYS A 110 -4.83 -29.25 5.12
C LYS A 110 -3.73 -29.58 6.12
N LEU A 111 -2.91 -28.61 6.53
CA LEU A 111 -1.87 -28.80 7.55
C LEU A 111 -2.44 -29.29 8.88
N ALA A 112 -3.59 -28.73 9.30
CA ALA A 112 -4.28 -29.14 10.51
C ALA A 112 -4.73 -30.60 10.45
N LYS A 113 -5.35 -31.01 9.33
CA LYS A 113 -5.78 -32.39 9.10
C LYS A 113 -4.60 -33.37 9.06
N GLU A 114 -3.45 -32.95 8.54
CA GLU A 114 -2.23 -33.75 8.47
C GLU A 114 -1.43 -33.77 9.79
N GLY A 115 -1.85 -33.04 10.83
CA GLY A 115 -1.12 -32.94 12.10
C GLY A 115 0.24 -32.24 11.98
N ARG A 116 0.44 -31.41 10.95
CA ARG A 116 1.71 -30.74 10.62
C ARG A 116 1.79 -29.30 11.09
N LEU A 117 0.84 -28.86 11.90
CA LEU A 117 0.88 -27.54 12.51
C LEU A 117 2.03 -27.46 13.52
N ASN A 118 2.69 -26.30 13.57
CA ASN A 118 3.73 -26.06 14.58
C ASN A 118 3.08 -26.04 15.99
N PRO A 119 3.43 -26.98 16.88
CA PRO A 119 2.78 -27.10 18.19
C PRO A 119 2.94 -25.86 19.07
N LEU A 120 4.07 -25.15 18.94
CA LEU A 120 4.37 -23.94 19.72
C LEU A 120 3.45 -22.77 19.33
N LEU A 121 2.98 -22.75 18.08
CA LEU A 121 2.08 -21.71 17.57
C LEU A 121 0.60 -22.10 17.72
N ALA A 122 0.28 -23.40 17.61
CA ALA A 122 -1.07 -23.91 17.78
C ALA A 122 -1.61 -23.72 19.22
N ALA A 123 -0.73 -23.83 20.22
CA ALA A 123 -1.08 -23.62 21.63
C ALA A 123 -1.49 -22.17 21.97
N GLN A 124 -1.11 -21.18 21.13
CA GLN A 124 -1.48 -19.78 21.33
C GLN A 124 -2.85 -19.40 20.76
N GLY A 125 -3.55 -20.34 20.09
CA GLY A 125 -4.85 -20.10 19.44
C GLY A 125 -6.07 -20.21 20.36
N GLY A 126 -5.90 -20.49 21.65
CA GLY A 126 -6.99 -20.63 22.63
C GLY A 126 -7.53 -19.29 23.16
N GLU A 127 -6.81 -18.19 22.97
CA GLU A 127 -7.36 -16.86 23.17
C GLU A 127 -7.91 -16.37 21.84
N GLU A 128 -9.23 -16.20 21.75
CA GLU A 128 -9.92 -15.55 20.64
C GLU A 128 -9.24 -14.21 20.31
N ARG A 129 -8.27 -14.24 19.39
CA ARG A 129 -7.84 -13.03 18.70
C ARG A 129 -9.01 -12.61 17.83
N ARG A 130 -9.85 -11.71 18.36
CA ARG A 130 -10.75 -10.89 17.56
C ARG A 130 -9.95 -10.38 16.38
N ILE A 131 -10.32 -10.82 15.17
CA ILE A 131 -9.75 -10.29 13.94
C ILE A 131 -10.04 -8.79 13.96
N PRO A 132 -9.06 -7.89 14.13
CA PRO A 132 -9.34 -6.48 14.15
C PRO A 132 -9.67 -6.06 12.71
N GLY A 133 -10.87 -5.51 12.52
CA GLY A 133 -11.20 -4.73 11.34
C GLY A 133 -11.55 -5.55 10.10
N VAL A 134 -12.75 -6.12 10.09
CA VAL A 134 -13.59 -5.94 8.90
C VAL A 134 -14.21 -4.55 9.09
N PHE A 135 -13.75 -3.58 8.31
CA PHE A 135 -14.45 -2.29 8.18
C PHE A 135 -15.65 -2.49 7.25
#